data_AF-A0A356ATZ3-F1
#
_entry.id   AF-A0A356ATZ3-F1
#
_cell.length_a   1.000
_cell.length_b   1.000
_cell.length_c   1.000
_cell.angle_alpha   90.00
_cell.angle_beta   90.00
_cell.angle_gamma   90.00
#
_symmetry.space_group_name_H-M   'P 1'
#
loop_
_entity.id
_entity.type
_entity.pdbx_description
1 polymer ?
#
loop_
_entity_poly.entity_id
_entity_poly.type
_entity_poly.pdbx_seq_one_letter_code
_entity_poly.pdbx_strand_id
1 'polypeptide(L)'
;MKSVIPILYNLVSIDANTDEADVLDQVSAVSEALLELGYEPLQLSFSEKIIDTVDVLNKIKPPLVFNLTESTAQKGRLSYVAPSILEVLNIPYTGCS
;
A
#
# COMPACT_ATOMS: atom_id res chain seq x y z
N MET A 1 1.17 -11.98 19.40
CA MET A 1 0.80 -10.68 18.82
C MET A 1 0.42 -10.93 17.37
N LYS A 2 -0.65 -10.30 16.87
CA LYS A 2 -0.97 -10.37 15.43
C LYS A 2 0.09 -9.58 14.67
N SER A 3 0.51 -10.06 13.50
CA SER A 3 1.47 -9.32 12.66
C SER A 3 0.74 -8.23 11.90
N VAL A 4 1.33 -7.04 11.84
CA VAL A 4 0.79 -5.91 11.07
C VAL A 4 1.15 -6.08 9.60
N ILE A 5 0.15 -6.01 8.72
CA ILE A 5 0.30 -6.09 7.27
C ILE A 5 -0.16 -4.76 6.66
N PRO A 6 0.77 -3.89 6.25
CA PRO A 6 0.41 -2.67 5.55
C PRO A 6 -0.23 -2.98 4.20
N ILE A 7 -1.33 -2.31 3.91
CA ILE A 7 -1.98 -2.27 2.60
C ILE A 7 -1.58 -0.94 1.98
N LEU A 8 -0.72 -1.00 0.98
CA LEU A 8 -0.20 0.17 0.28
C LEU A 8 -1.07 0.48 -0.93
N TYR A 9 -1.58 1.70 -1.07
CA TYR A 9 -2.49 2.08 -2.15
C TYR A 9 -2.22 3.53 -2.61
N ASN A 10 -2.65 3.91 -3.81
CA ASN A 10 -2.45 5.29 -4.30
C ASN A 10 -3.11 6.32 -3.38
N LEU A 11 -2.48 7.48 -3.18
CA LEU A 11 -3.17 8.61 -2.58
C LEU A 11 -4.36 9.04 -3.47
N VAL A 12 -5.57 8.92 -2.93
CA VAL A 12 -6.81 9.35 -3.58
C VAL A 12 -7.02 10.85 -3.32
N SER A 13 -7.23 11.63 -4.39
CA SER A 13 -7.53 13.07 -4.26
C SER A 13 -8.94 13.29 -3.68
N ILE A 14 -9.18 14.44 -3.06
CA ILE A 14 -10.53 14.80 -2.60
C ILE A 14 -11.50 15.04 -3.77
N ASP A 15 -10.95 15.38 -4.94
CA ASP A 15 -11.68 15.56 -6.21
C ASP A 15 -11.57 14.33 -7.12
N ALA A 16 -11.19 13.17 -6.55
CA ALA A 16 -11.03 11.92 -7.28
C ALA A 16 -12.30 11.55 -8.05
N ASN A 17 -12.12 11.10 -9.29
CA ASN A 17 -13.19 10.48 -10.06
C ASN A 17 -13.57 9.11 -9.44
N THR A 18 -14.67 8.53 -9.90
CA THR A 18 -15.14 7.22 -9.42
C THR A 18 -14.08 6.13 -9.52
N ASP A 19 -13.27 6.12 -10.58
CA ASP A 19 -12.25 5.09 -10.81
C ASP A 19 -11.10 5.16 -9.76
N GLU A 20 -10.72 6.36 -9.31
CA GLU A 20 -9.73 6.51 -8.21
C GLU A 20 -10.31 6.13 -6.85
N ALA A 21 -11.64 6.20 -6.67
CA ALA A 21 -12.31 5.77 -5.44
C ALA A 21 -12.39 4.24 -5.32
N ASP A 22 -12.37 3.50 -6.44
CA ASP A 22 -12.43 2.03 -6.46
C ASP A 22 -11.30 1.37 -5.64
N VAL A 23 -10.15 2.04 -5.50
CA VAL A 23 -9.03 1.52 -4.69
C VAL A 23 -9.42 1.42 -3.20
N LEU A 24 -10.33 2.26 -2.70
CA LEU A 24 -10.77 2.21 -1.31
C LEU A 24 -11.64 0.98 -1.04
N ASP A 25 -12.44 0.56 -2.01
CA ASP A 25 -13.20 -0.69 -1.92
C ASP A 25 -12.26 -1.91 -1.90
N GLN A 26 -11.21 -1.89 -2.72
CA GLN A 26 -10.15 -2.91 -2.70
C GLN A 26 -9.43 -2.94 -1.33
N VAL A 27 -9.09 -1.77 -0.78
CA VAL A 27 -8.47 -1.65 0.55
C VAL A 27 -9.39 -2.22 1.63
N SER A 28 -10.70 -1.97 1.56
CA SER A 28 -11.67 -2.55 2.50
C SER A 28 -11.72 -4.07 2.39
N ALA A 29 -11.87 -4.60 1.18
CA ALA A 29 -11.93 -6.04 0.92
C ALA A 29 -10.66 -6.77 1.42
N VAL A 30 -9.48 -6.22 1.14
CA VAL A 30 -8.20 -6.78 1.63
C VAL A 30 -8.08 -6.66 3.15
N SER A 31 -8.54 -5.55 3.74
CA SER A 31 -8.54 -5.38 5.20
C SER A 31 -9.38 -6.45 5.90
N GLU A 32 -10.58 -6.72 5.39
CA GLU A 32 -11.47 -7.76 5.91
C GLU A 32 -10.83 -9.15 5.81
N ALA A 33 -10.28 -9.50 4.65
CA ALA A 33 -9.61 -10.78 4.43
C ALA A 33 -8.40 -10.97 5.37
N LEU A 34 -7.59 -9.92 5.57
CA LEU A 34 -6.45 -9.98 6.50
C LEU A 34 -6.90 -10.15 7.95
N LEU A 35 -7.99 -9.51 8.36
CA LEU A 35 -8.56 -9.68 9.71
C LEU A 35 -9.05 -11.10 9.94
N GLU A 36 -9.75 -11.70 8.96
CA GLU A 36 -10.22 -13.09 8.99
C GLU A 36 -9.06 -14.09 9.09
N LEU A 37 -7.95 -13.82 8.40
CA LEU A 37 -6.71 -14.60 8.48
C LEU A 37 -5.92 -14.38 9.77
N GLY A 38 -6.37 -13.47 10.64
CA GLY A 38 -5.74 -13.21 11.94
C GLY A 38 -4.59 -12.20 11.91
N TYR A 39 -4.43 -11.43 10.84
CA TYR A 39 -3.49 -10.31 10.74
C TYR A 39 -4.12 -8.99 11.20
N GLU A 40 -3.30 -7.96 11.37
CA GLU A 40 -3.73 -6.58 11.63
C GLU A 40 -3.45 -5.73 10.39
N PRO A 41 -4.47 -5.36 9.59
CA PRO A 41 -4.25 -4.52 8.41
C PRO A 41 -3.91 -3.09 8.82
N LEU A 42 -2.95 -2.49 8.13
CA LEU A 42 -2.66 -1.06 8.23
C LEU A 42 -2.83 -0.39 6.87
N GLN A 43 -3.84 0.45 6.73
CA GLN A 43 -4.02 1.22 5.49
C GLN A 43 -2.93 2.30 5.41
N LEU A 44 -2.14 2.28 4.34
CA LEU A 44 -1.05 3.23 4.12
C LEU A 44 -1.15 3.80 2.70
N SER A 45 -1.53 5.07 2.59
CA SER A 45 -1.54 5.75 1.29
C SER A 45 -0.11 6.05 0.82
N PHE A 46 0.14 5.80 -0.46
CA PHE A 46 1.39 6.04 -1.14
C PHE A 46 1.28 7.33 -1.95
N SER A 47 2.17 8.28 -1.63
CA SER A 47 2.17 9.61 -2.22
C SER A 47 3.57 9.99 -2.70
N GLU A 48 3.72 11.22 -3.20
CA GLU A 48 5.03 11.76 -3.60
C GLU A 48 6.00 11.91 -2.42
N LYS A 49 5.49 11.93 -1.19
CA LYS A 49 6.30 11.93 0.03
C LYS A 49 6.74 10.51 0.40
N ILE A 50 7.52 9.91 -0.49
CA ILE A 50 8.02 8.53 -0.37
C ILE A 50 8.69 8.27 0.99
N ILE A 51 9.40 9.26 1.52
CA ILE A 51 10.12 9.13 2.80
C ILE A 51 9.17 8.83 3.97
N ASP A 52 7.95 9.38 3.96
CA ASP A 52 6.96 9.14 5.01
C ASP A 52 6.54 7.66 5.03
N THR A 53 6.33 7.06 3.85
CA THR A 53 6.06 5.63 3.70
C THR A 53 7.23 4.80 4.20
N VAL A 54 8.46 5.15 3.82
CA VAL A 54 9.69 4.44 4.25
C VAL A 54 9.84 4.45 5.77
N ASP A 55 9.61 5.60 6.41
CA ASP A 55 9.71 5.74 7.87
C ASP A 55 8.68 4.89 8.61
N VAL A 56 7.44 4.86 8.10
CA VAL A 56 6.38 3.98 8.65
C VAL A 56 6.78 2.51 8.52
N LEU A 57 7.24 2.07 7.35
CA LEU A 57 7.63 0.69 7.11
C LEU A 57 8.85 0.26 7.96
N ASN A 58 9.84 1.13 8.11
CA ASN A 58 11.01 0.87 8.97
C ASN A 58 10.66 0.78 10.46
N LYS A 59 9.66 1.54 10.91
CA LYS A 59 9.18 1.51 12.29
C LYS A 59 8.41 0.23 12.59
N ILE A 60 7.55 -0.21 11.67
CA ILE A 60 6.67 -1.37 11.87
C ILE A 60 7.39 -2.69 11.58
N LYS A 61 8.33 -2.70 10.62
CA LYS A 61 9.05 -3.89 10.14
C LYS A 61 8.09 -5.03 9.79
N PRO A 62 7.15 -4.79 8.85
CA PRO A 62 6.14 -5.78 8.51
C PRO A 62 6.79 -7.01 7.85
N PRO A 63 6.21 -8.21 8.03
CA PRO A 63 6.68 -9.41 7.34
C PRO A 63 6.33 -9.40 5.83
N LEU A 64 5.34 -8.61 5.44
CA LEU A 64 4.83 -8.48 4.07
C LEU A 64 4.09 -7.14 3.95
N VAL A 65 4.14 -6.52 2.78
CA VAL A 65 3.22 -5.44 2.37
C VAL A 65 2.24 -5.95 1.32
N PHE A 66 0.94 -5.70 1.50
CA PHE A 66 -0.04 -5.94 0.45
C PHE A 66 -0.07 -4.73 -0.48
N ASN A 67 0.44 -4.85 -1.70
CA ASN A 67 0.55 -3.73 -2.62
C ASN A 67 -0.66 -3.65 -3.56
N LEU A 68 -1.36 -2.51 -3.53
CA LEU A 68 -2.47 -2.12 -4.41
C LEU A 68 -2.16 -0.84 -5.19
N THR A 69 -0.89 -0.40 -5.25
CA THR A 69 -0.54 0.81 -5.99
C THR A 69 -0.57 0.58 -7.50
N GLU A 70 -1.32 1.42 -8.20
CA GLU A 70 -1.45 1.46 -9.65
C GLU A 70 -0.87 2.76 -10.24
N SER A 71 -0.60 3.76 -9.40
CA SER A 71 0.05 5.01 -9.81
C SER A 71 0.81 5.69 -8.68
N THR A 72 1.71 6.59 -9.05
CA THR A 72 2.38 7.52 -8.12
C THR A 72 2.33 8.91 -8.73
N ALA A 73 2.04 9.95 -7.94
CA ALA A 73 1.86 11.32 -8.46
C ALA A 73 0.82 11.41 -9.60
N GLN A 74 -0.28 10.62 -9.51
CA GLN A 74 -1.31 10.47 -10.55
C GLN A 74 -0.76 10.02 -11.92
N LYS A 75 0.41 9.37 -11.94
CA LYS A 75 1.07 8.89 -13.16
C LYS A 75 1.18 7.37 -13.10
N GLY A 76 0.32 6.67 -13.84
CA GLY A 76 0.36 5.21 -13.94
C GLY A 76 1.71 4.67 -14.43
N ARG A 77 2.43 5.41 -15.29
CA ARG A 77 3.81 5.05 -15.71
C ARG A 77 4.83 5.00 -14.56
N LEU A 78 4.46 5.48 -13.38
CA LEU A 78 5.26 5.45 -12.15
C LEU A 78 4.74 4.39 -11.15
N SER A 79 3.85 3.48 -11.56
CA SER A 79 3.37 2.37 -10.72
C SER A 79 4.51 1.52 -10.15
N TYR A 80 5.64 1.43 -10.86
CA TYR A 80 6.83 0.69 -10.43
C TYR A 80 7.53 1.30 -9.20
N VAL A 81 7.26 2.56 -8.83
CA VAL A 81 7.99 3.24 -7.76
C VAL A 81 7.77 2.57 -6.41
N ALA A 82 6.53 2.28 -6.04
CA ALA A 82 6.20 1.59 -4.79
C ALA A 82 6.87 0.22 -4.66
N PRO A 83 6.74 -0.74 -5.62
CA PRO A 83 7.42 -2.02 -5.53
C PRO A 83 8.95 -1.87 -5.51
N SER A 84 9.54 -0.97 -6.30
CA SER A 84 10.99 -0.74 -6.26
C SER A 84 11.50 -0.27 -4.89
N ILE A 85 10.71 0.52 -4.15
CA ILE A 85 11.07 0.90 -2.77
C ILE A 85 11.01 -0.31 -1.85
N LEU A 86 9.97 -1.14 -1.96
CA LEU A 86 9.82 -2.35 -1.14
C LEU A 86 10.97 -3.34 -1.39
N GLU A 87 11.42 -3.47 -2.64
CA GLU A 87 12.62 -4.24 -3.00
C GLU A 87 13.89 -3.70 -2.32
N VAL A 88 14.12 -2.38 -2.37
CA VAL A 88 15.28 -1.74 -1.71
C VAL A 88 15.24 -1.96 -0.20
N LEU A 89 14.05 -1.92 0.41
CA LEU A 89 13.86 -2.18 1.83
C LEU A 89 13.94 -3.68 2.19
N ASN A 90 14.05 -4.58 1.20
CA ASN A 90 14.00 -6.03 1.36
C ASN A 90 12.73 -6.51 2.10
N ILE A 91 11.60 -5.85 1.83
CA ILE A 91 10.29 -6.20 2.39
C ILE A 91 9.55 -7.04 1.35
N PRO A 92 9.11 -8.27 1.67
CA PRO A 92 8.24 -9.04 0.78
C PRO A 92 6.95 -8.27 0.47
N TYR A 93 6.42 -8.40 -0.75
CA TYR A 93 5.17 -7.74 -1.12
C TYR A 93 4.32 -8.55 -2.11
N THR A 94 3.02 -8.27 -2.15
CA THR A 94 2.07 -8.83 -3.14
C THR A 94 2.00 -7.95 -4.39
N GLY A 95 1.47 -8.47 -5.50
CA GLY A 95 1.39 -7.72 -6.75
C GLY A 95 2.74 -7.59 -7.46
N CYS A 96 2.71 -7.09 -8.69
CA CYS A 96 3.90 -6.94 -9.54
C CYS A 96 3.88 -5.59 -10.25
N SER A 97 5.07 -5.16 -10.70
CA SER A 97 5.29 -4.04 -11.62
C SER A 97 4.68 -4.28 -13.00
#